data_AF-A0A917FWH4-F1
#
_entry.id   AF-A0A917FWH4-F1
#
_cell.length_a   1.000
_cell.length_b   1.000
_cell.length_c   1.000
_cell.angle_alpha   90.00
_cell.angle_beta   90.00
_cell.angle_gamma   90.00
#
_symmetry.space_group_name_H-M   'P 1'
#
loop_
_entity.id
_entity.type
_entity.pdbx_description
1 polymer ?
#
loop_
_entity_poly.entity_id
_entity_poly.type
_entity_poly.pdbx_seq_one_letter_code
_entity_poly.pdbx_strand_id
1 'polypeptide(L)'
;MQERVYSRRNAIVFKKTTEQFGGLSNMAPGYPITINGTKILTSEALYQCCRFPHMADVQKMIINERSPMTAKMKSKPYRKNSRENWDNIRIQVMRWCLRVKLFQNWEKFSSLLRETKNLPIVEESNRDPFWGAKPDQDGESLRGINCLGRLLMELREELPLYEQGKCNLNPPKIADFRLLNREIGSIELIRYNHVHVPAPLHLDQPEPTQLSLFNENNNVKNDLENERTHKFEDILNIVKELLNDNKNATIDMIDYFMLEKTDKNYIADIKDSIIDLSSEAASDANYFYESLLEGVSNLKLKSSTKYLFTRILLESKRIDKQKLNQRLAYASMITPNPLGRYYHTIVKKSYIKQDYLHFYKSMFKTVARSSSYSKLHGQKLLDDHLEIILDAYHDSPHSLIKEFEDKPVRFVIKELINKIGETFPNDPFKVCEKLKVNLIHVDLPSSLDGLTLKNTEANRGLIVLNNMFKGTKKEQFTLAHELAHYLLHTFSKDELILPNNGLYANISNHNSWEKEANQFAELLLIPENSSGEKRLRDLTPNFLPQISLLSDEWNISNAVIMSRLIKTTDYPAQLLMYKENELIYNEHSRYWGDFNEYEEKDISEETFDVSSEVTYKLMYIK
;
A
#
# COMPACT_ATOMS: atom_id res chain seq x y z
N MET A 1 -37.90 7.51 12.45
CA MET A 1 -37.57 7.97 11.08
C MET A 1 -38.87 8.18 10.32
N GLN A 2 -38.99 9.25 9.53
CA GLN A 2 -40.18 9.55 8.69
C GLN A 2 -39.98 9.07 7.24
N GLU A 3 -41.07 8.85 6.52
CA GLU A 3 -41.09 8.49 5.09
C GLU A 3 -40.45 9.60 4.22
N ARG A 4 -39.81 9.22 3.10
CA ARG A 4 -39.27 10.13 2.08
C ARG A 4 -39.57 9.60 0.68
N VAL A 5 -39.52 10.51 -0.29
CA VAL A 5 -39.54 10.21 -1.73
C VAL A 5 -38.13 10.42 -2.29
N TYR A 6 -37.67 9.50 -3.13
CA TYR A 6 -36.35 9.52 -3.75
C TYR A 6 -36.52 9.43 -5.27
N SER A 7 -35.85 10.32 -6.02
CA SER A 7 -35.78 10.20 -7.47
C SER A 7 -34.76 9.12 -7.85
N ARG A 8 -35.14 8.17 -8.71
CA ARG A 8 -34.22 7.11 -9.19
C ARG A 8 -32.97 7.66 -9.87
N ARG A 9 -33.11 8.78 -10.60
CA ARG A 9 -32.01 9.41 -11.35
C ARG A 9 -30.97 10.06 -10.45
N ASN A 10 -31.37 10.47 -9.25
CA ASN A 10 -30.54 11.17 -8.29
C ASN A 10 -30.30 10.33 -7.02
N ALA A 11 -30.28 9.00 -7.15
CA ALA A 11 -30.04 8.09 -6.05
C ALA A 11 -29.28 6.84 -6.52
N ILE A 12 -28.49 6.25 -5.63
CA ILE A 12 -27.95 4.91 -5.80
C ILE A 12 -29.03 3.91 -5.40
N VAL A 13 -29.63 3.27 -6.41
CA VAL A 13 -30.69 2.27 -6.22
C VAL A 13 -30.13 0.88 -6.39
N PHE A 14 -30.40 -0.02 -5.44
CA PHE A 14 -30.12 -1.44 -5.58
C PHE A 14 -31.33 -2.28 -5.17
N LYS A 15 -31.53 -3.41 -5.84
CA LYS A 15 -32.63 -4.35 -5.57
C LYS A 15 -32.13 -5.77 -5.32
N LYS A 16 -31.02 -6.15 -5.94
CA LYS A 16 -30.44 -7.50 -5.83
C LYS A 16 -29.00 -7.43 -5.34
N THR A 17 -28.56 -8.50 -4.66
CA THR A 17 -27.20 -8.60 -4.13
C THR A 17 -26.12 -8.80 -5.19
N THR A 18 -26.51 -9.10 -6.43
CA THR A 18 -25.60 -9.33 -7.57
C THR A 18 -25.43 -8.11 -8.46
N GLU A 19 -26.14 -7.01 -8.20
CA GLU A 19 -26.02 -5.76 -8.94
C GLU A 19 -24.78 -4.97 -8.50
N GLN A 20 -24.39 -3.94 -9.25
CA GLN A 20 -23.20 -3.11 -8.99
C GLN A 20 -23.11 -2.66 -7.52
N PHE A 21 -24.21 -2.15 -6.97
CA PHE A 21 -24.31 -1.71 -5.57
C PHE A 21 -24.95 -2.76 -4.64
N GLY A 22 -25.12 -4.00 -5.11
CA GLY A 22 -25.77 -5.08 -4.37
C GLY A 22 -25.05 -5.44 -3.07
N GLY A 23 -23.75 -5.15 -2.99
CA GLY A 23 -22.95 -5.27 -1.78
C GLY A 23 -23.43 -4.39 -0.61
N LEU A 24 -24.19 -3.33 -0.87
CA LEU A 24 -24.80 -2.46 0.16
C LEU A 24 -25.90 -3.17 0.95
N SER A 25 -26.53 -4.20 0.38
CA SER A 25 -27.53 -5.00 1.07
C SER A 25 -26.94 -5.68 2.31
N ASN A 26 -27.72 -5.72 3.39
CA ASN A 26 -27.36 -6.49 4.57
C ASN A 26 -27.46 -8.02 4.33
N MET A 27 -28.07 -8.43 3.21
CA MET A 27 -28.10 -9.81 2.70
C MET A 27 -26.97 -10.11 1.70
N ALA A 28 -26.06 -9.18 1.43
CA ALA A 28 -25.00 -9.41 0.46
C ALA A 28 -24.06 -10.55 0.92
N PRO A 29 -23.82 -11.58 0.09
CA PRO A 29 -22.79 -12.58 0.36
C PRO A 29 -21.39 -11.97 0.17
N GLY A 30 -20.36 -12.66 0.69
CA GLY A 30 -18.97 -12.20 0.53
C GLY A 30 -18.58 -11.03 1.45
N TYR A 31 -19.31 -10.89 2.57
CA TYR A 31 -18.97 -10.03 3.71
C TYR A 31 -19.13 -10.82 5.02
N PRO A 32 -18.35 -11.90 5.23
CA PRO A 32 -18.44 -12.71 6.44
C PRO A 32 -18.06 -11.88 7.66
N ILE A 33 -18.64 -12.23 8.81
CA ILE A 33 -18.36 -11.60 10.09
C ILE A 33 -18.17 -12.66 11.17
N THR A 34 -17.34 -12.38 12.15
CA THR A 34 -16.96 -13.28 13.24
C THR A 34 -17.28 -12.61 14.57
N ILE A 35 -18.09 -13.27 15.40
CA ILE A 35 -18.46 -12.80 16.74
C ILE A 35 -18.09 -13.90 17.73
N ASN A 36 -17.25 -13.58 18.73
CA ASN A 36 -16.80 -14.55 19.74
C ASN A 36 -16.25 -15.87 19.13
N GLY A 37 -15.48 -15.76 18.04
CA GLY A 37 -14.95 -16.90 17.27
C GLY A 37 -15.97 -17.63 16.38
N THR A 38 -17.25 -17.25 16.41
CA THR A 38 -18.30 -17.85 15.58
C THR A 38 -18.41 -17.11 14.25
N LYS A 39 -18.16 -17.83 13.14
CA LYS A 39 -18.30 -17.30 11.78
C LYS A 39 -19.77 -17.23 11.37
N ILE A 40 -20.18 -16.08 10.85
CA ILE A 40 -21.53 -15.79 10.37
C ILE A 40 -21.41 -15.23 8.95
N LEU A 41 -22.17 -15.78 8.00
CA LEU A 41 -21.94 -15.50 6.58
C LEU A 41 -22.44 -14.13 6.12
N THR A 42 -23.41 -13.53 6.81
CA THR A 42 -24.00 -12.23 6.43
C THR A 42 -24.46 -11.43 7.64
N SER A 43 -24.52 -10.10 7.50
CA SER A 43 -25.11 -9.21 8.51
C SER A 43 -26.59 -9.46 8.78
N GLU A 44 -27.36 -9.97 7.80
CA GLU A 44 -28.75 -10.42 8.00
C GLU A 44 -28.82 -11.59 8.97
N ALA A 45 -27.94 -12.59 8.84
CA ALA A 45 -27.93 -13.74 9.75
C ALA A 45 -27.60 -13.31 11.19
N LEU A 46 -26.63 -12.42 11.39
CA LEU A 46 -26.34 -11.85 12.71
C LEU A 46 -27.52 -11.03 13.25
N TYR A 47 -28.16 -10.21 12.42
CA TYR A 47 -29.35 -9.46 12.80
C TYR A 47 -30.50 -10.37 13.26
N GLN A 48 -30.75 -11.48 12.56
CA GLN A 48 -31.76 -12.45 13.00
C GLN A 48 -31.34 -13.19 14.28
N CYS A 49 -30.05 -13.46 14.50
CA CYS A 49 -29.59 -14.06 15.77
C CYS A 49 -29.82 -13.12 16.96
N CYS A 50 -29.56 -11.82 16.80
CA CYS A 50 -29.76 -10.80 17.84
C CYS A 50 -31.23 -10.63 18.26
N ARG A 51 -32.17 -11.14 17.46
CA ARG A 51 -33.61 -11.16 17.77
C ARG A 51 -33.98 -12.16 18.88
N PHE A 52 -33.17 -13.22 19.04
CA PHE A 52 -33.43 -14.35 19.93
C PHE A 52 -32.26 -14.60 20.91
N PRO A 53 -31.91 -13.64 21.78
CA PRO A 53 -30.75 -13.76 22.67
C PRO A 53 -30.85 -14.93 23.67
N HIS A 54 -32.08 -15.37 23.98
CA HIS A 54 -32.38 -16.46 24.92
C HIS A 54 -32.53 -17.84 24.24
N MET A 55 -32.43 -17.92 22.91
CA MET A 55 -32.63 -19.17 22.15
C MET A 55 -31.38 -19.53 21.35
N ALA A 56 -30.34 -20.02 22.03
CA ALA A 56 -29.09 -20.41 21.39
C ALA A 56 -29.27 -21.43 20.25
N ASP A 57 -30.23 -22.36 20.36
CA ASP A 57 -30.47 -23.36 19.30
C ASP A 57 -31.06 -22.74 18.04
N VAL A 58 -31.93 -21.74 18.17
CA VAL A 58 -32.43 -20.96 17.04
C VAL A 58 -31.30 -20.15 16.42
N GLN A 59 -30.42 -19.56 17.22
CA GLN A 59 -29.24 -18.84 16.72
C GLN A 59 -28.30 -19.79 15.94
N LYS A 60 -27.97 -20.98 16.47
CA LYS A 60 -27.15 -21.99 15.77
C LYS A 60 -27.79 -22.39 14.44
N MET A 61 -29.10 -22.65 14.44
CA MET A 61 -29.85 -23.00 13.23
C MET A 61 -29.73 -21.88 12.18
N ILE A 62 -29.89 -20.61 12.57
CA ILE A 62 -29.76 -19.46 11.66
C ILE A 62 -28.32 -19.35 11.12
N ILE A 63 -27.31 -19.51 11.97
CA ILE A 63 -25.88 -19.39 11.60
C ILE A 63 -25.45 -20.46 10.59
N ASN A 64 -25.99 -21.67 10.72
CA ASN A 64 -25.65 -22.81 9.84
C ASN A 64 -26.24 -22.70 8.43
N GLU A 65 -27.14 -21.74 8.18
CA GLU A 65 -27.72 -21.55 6.85
C GLU A 65 -26.75 -20.85 5.89
N ARG A 66 -26.56 -21.45 4.71
CA ARG A 66 -25.65 -20.93 3.69
C ARG A 66 -26.15 -19.67 2.97
N SER A 67 -27.47 -19.44 3.01
CA SER A 67 -28.12 -18.31 2.33
C SER A 67 -28.77 -17.35 3.34
N PRO A 68 -28.56 -16.04 3.21
CA PRO A 68 -29.20 -15.03 4.07
C PRO A 68 -30.73 -15.07 3.99
N MET A 69 -31.27 -15.41 2.81
CA MET A 69 -32.71 -15.58 2.64
C MET A 69 -33.21 -16.79 3.44
N THR A 70 -32.46 -17.90 3.42
CA THR A 70 -32.80 -19.10 4.20
C THR A 70 -32.66 -18.86 5.70
N ALA A 71 -31.60 -18.18 6.13
CA ALA A 71 -31.42 -17.73 7.52
C ALA A 71 -32.63 -16.90 8.01
N LYS A 72 -33.06 -15.92 7.20
CA LYS A 72 -34.28 -15.14 7.46
C LYS A 72 -35.52 -16.00 7.47
N MET A 73 -35.67 -16.95 6.54
CA MET A 73 -36.83 -17.86 6.49
C MET A 73 -36.91 -18.75 7.73
N LYS A 74 -35.80 -19.36 8.15
CA LYS A 74 -35.70 -20.20 9.35
C LYS A 74 -35.99 -19.43 10.64
N SER A 75 -35.72 -18.14 10.67
CA SER A 75 -36.10 -17.27 11.80
C SER A 75 -37.62 -17.00 11.90
N LYS A 76 -38.38 -17.12 10.79
CA LYS A 76 -39.80 -16.67 10.74
C LYS A 76 -40.72 -17.41 11.71
N PRO A 77 -40.67 -18.76 11.84
CA PRO A 77 -41.55 -19.49 12.75
C PRO A 77 -41.40 -19.05 14.21
N TYR A 78 -40.21 -18.60 14.60
CA TYR A 78 -39.88 -18.19 15.96
C TYR A 78 -40.18 -16.73 16.27
N ARG A 79 -40.75 -15.94 15.34
CA ARG A 79 -40.99 -14.50 15.55
C ARG A 79 -41.84 -14.17 16.76
N LYS A 80 -42.75 -15.07 17.18
CA LYS A 80 -43.55 -14.92 18.40
C LYS A 80 -42.69 -14.94 19.67
N ASN A 81 -41.51 -15.54 19.59
CA ASN A 81 -40.49 -15.60 20.64
C ASN A 81 -39.40 -14.52 20.48
N SER A 82 -39.66 -13.47 19.69
CA SER A 82 -38.74 -12.34 19.64
C SER A 82 -38.59 -11.75 21.05
N ARG A 83 -37.41 -11.24 21.39
CA ARG A 83 -37.24 -10.42 22.59
C ARG A 83 -38.26 -9.28 22.66
N GLU A 84 -38.77 -8.97 23.85
CA GLU A 84 -39.94 -8.10 24.08
C GLU A 84 -39.80 -6.71 23.43
N ASN A 85 -38.61 -6.11 23.49
CA ASN A 85 -38.33 -4.78 22.98
C ASN A 85 -37.85 -4.74 21.51
N TRP A 86 -37.98 -5.83 20.76
CA TRP A 86 -37.37 -5.98 19.43
C TRP A 86 -37.68 -4.81 18.48
N ASP A 87 -38.94 -4.40 18.38
CA ASP A 87 -39.33 -3.34 17.43
C ASP A 87 -38.74 -1.97 17.78
N ASN A 88 -38.43 -1.73 19.06
CA ASN A 88 -37.78 -0.50 19.53
C ASN A 88 -36.27 -0.49 19.24
N ILE A 89 -35.61 -1.65 19.30
CA ILE A 89 -34.16 -1.76 19.15
C ILE A 89 -33.71 -2.20 17.76
N ARG A 90 -34.60 -2.67 16.88
CA ARG A 90 -34.24 -3.26 15.58
C ARG A 90 -33.37 -2.35 14.70
N ILE A 91 -33.59 -1.03 14.76
CA ILE A 91 -32.76 -0.05 14.05
C ILE A 91 -31.35 -0.02 14.65
N GLN A 92 -31.25 0.04 15.99
CA GLN A 92 -29.96 0.04 16.70
C GLN A 92 -29.17 -1.25 16.44
N VAL A 93 -29.84 -2.41 16.43
CA VAL A 93 -29.22 -3.70 16.14
C VAL A 93 -28.72 -3.74 14.69
N MET A 94 -29.54 -3.34 13.71
CA MET A 94 -29.11 -3.32 12.30
C MET A 94 -27.93 -2.37 12.09
N ARG A 95 -28.00 -1.17 12.69
CA ARG A 95 -26.92 -0.19 12.65
C ARG A 95 -25.61 -0.79 13.16
N TRP A 96 -25.66 -1.50 14.29
CA TRP A 96 -24.49 -2.22 14.80
C TRP A 96 -24.03 -3.33 13.83
N CYS A 97 -24.92 -4.17 13.31
CA CYS A 97 -24.57 -5.22 12.33
C CYS A 97 -23.87 -4.66 11.08
N LEU A 98 -24.28 -3.49 10.59
CA LEU A 98 -23.63 -2.82 9.45
C LEU A 98 -22.24 -2.29 9.82
N ARG A 99 -22.04 -1.78 11.04
CA ARG A 99 -20.70 -1.43 11.54
C ARG A 99 -19.80 -2.65 11.72
N VAL A 100 -20.33 -3.77 12.21
CA VAL A 100 -19.60 -5.05 12.25
C VAL A 100 -19.17 -5.46 10.84
N LYS A 101 -20.10 -5.39 9.87
CA LYS A 101 -19.82 -5.66 8.46
C LYS A 101 -18.70 -4.77 7.93
N LEU A 102 -18.74 -3.47 8.22
CA LEU A 102 -17.70 -2.51 7.86
C LEU A 102 -16.36 -2.85 8.52
N PHE A 103 -16.33 -3.01 9.85
CA PHE A 103 -15.09 -3.23 10.60
C PHE A 103 -14.35 -4.47 10.11
N GLN A 104 -15.07 -5.56 9.85
CA GLN A 104 -14.44 -6.82 9.43
C GLN A 104 -14.27 -6.96 7.92
N ASN A 105 -14.82 -6.04 7.12
CA ASN A 105 -14.69 -6.03 5.66
C ASN A 105 -14.35 -4.63 5.16
N TRP A 106 -13.43 -3.96 5.86
CA TRP A 106 -13.18 -2.52 5.70
C TRP A 106 -12.91 -2.13 4.25
N GLU A 107 -11.92 -2.74 3.62
CA GLU A 107 -11.47 -2.36 2.26
C GLU A 107 -12.63 -2.45 1.26
N LYS A 108 -13.28 -3.60 1.19
CA LYS A 108 -14.37 -3.85 0.23
C LYS A 108 -15.61 -3.02 0.51
N PHE A 109 -16.04 -2.94 1.78
CA PHE A 109 -17.30 -2.29 2.11
C PHE A 109 -17.18 -0.76 2.20
N SER A 110 -16.04 -0.23 2.68
CA SER A 110 -15.80 1.21 2.68
C SER A 110 -15.63 1.78 1.26
N SER A 111 -14.94 1.06 0.36
CA SER A 111 -14.86 1.45 -1.07
C SER A 111 -16.24 1.55 -1.69
N LEU A 112 -17.07 0.52 -1.50
CA LEU A 112 -18.44 0.49 -2.01
C LEU A 112 -19.29 1.64 -1.46
N LEU A 113 -19.12 2.01 -0.18
CA LEU A 113 -19.78 3.17 0.41
C LEU A 113 -19.29 4.48 -0.21
N ARG A 114 -17.99 4.65 -0.46
CA ARG A 114 -17.42 5.86 -1.10
C ARG A 114 -17.87 6.04 -2.54
N GLU A 115 -18.02 4.95 -3.30
CA GLU A 115 -18.52 4.99 -4.69
C GLU A 115 -19.91 5.63 -4.79
N THR A 116 -20.70 5.60 -3.71
CA THR A 116 -22.01 6.26 -3.67
C THR A 116 -21.95 7.78 -3.57
N LYS A 117 -20.75 8.35 -3.38
CA LYS A 117 -20.48 9.80 -3.26
C LYS A 117 -21.44 10.46 -2.26
N ASN A 118 -22.11 11.54 -2.65
CA ASN A 118 -23.10 12.24 -1.83
C ASN A 118 -24.55 11.86 -2.19
N LEU A 119 -24.75 10.84 -3.04
CA LEU A 119 -26.09 10.46 -3.48
C LEU A 119 -26.82 9.66 -2.38
N PRO A 120 -28.16 9.79 -2.27
CA PRO A 120 -28.98 8.91 -1.46
C PRO A 120 -28.81 7.45 -1.84
N ILE A 121 -28.62 6.59 -0.84
CA ILE A 121 -28.61 5.13 -1.02
C ILE A 121 -30.03 4.61 -0.77
N VAL A 122 -30.61 3.85 -1.71
CA VAL A 122 -31.99 3.37 -1.63
C VAL A 122 -32.08 1.89 -2.00
N GLU A 123 -32.55 1.07 -1.05
CA GLU A 123 -32.95 -0.31 -1.34
C GLU A 123 -34.34 -0.31 -1.97
N GLU A 124 -34.47 -0.72 -3.23
CA GLU A 124 -35.77 -0.91 -3.86
C GLU A 124 -36.39 -2.23 -3.37
N SER A 125 -37.57 -2.14 -2.76
CA SER A 125 -38.30 -3.29 -2.24
C SER A 125 -39.74 -3.29 -2.76
N ASN A 126 -40.20 -4.42 -3.30
CA ASN A 126 -41.59 -4.57 -3.71
C ASN A 126 -42.55 -4.71 -2.51
N ARG A 127 -42.04 -4.99 -1.30
CA ARG A 127 -42.86 -5.43 -0.16
C ARG A 127 -42.67 -4.59 1.10
N ASP A 128 -41.45 -4.15 1.38
CA ASP A 128 -41.04 -3.57 2.66
C ASP A 128 -40.62 -2.10 2.49
N PRO A 129 -41.54 -1.13 2.76
CA PRO A 129 -41.24 0.29 2.70
C PRO A 129 -40.56 0.80 3.98
N PHE A 130 -40.32 -0.07 4.99
CA PHE A 130 -39.64 0.33 6.22
C PHE A 130 -38.12 0.27 6.04
N TRP A 131 -37.59 -0.89 5.65
CA TRP A 131 -36.15 -1.05 5.41
C TRP A 131 -35.72 -0.49 4.06
N GLY A 132 -36.55 -0.63 3.02
CA GLY A 132 -36.34 -0.07 1.68
C GLY A 132 -37.41 0.95 1.27
N ALA A 133 -37.59 1.14 -0.04
CA ALA A 133 -38.61 1.98 -0.65
C ALA A 133 -39.27 1.28 -1.85
N LYS A 134 -40.56 1.55 -2.07
CA LYS A 134 -41.36 0.99 -3.17
C LYS A 134 -41.39 1.96 -4.36
N PRO A 135 -41.46 1.47 -5.61
CA PRO A 135 -41.80 2.32 -6.76
C PRO A 135 -43.13 3.04 -6.55
N ASP A 136 -43.14 4.34 -6.82
CA ASP A 136 -44.38 5.14 -6.89
C ASP A 136 -45.08 4.89 -8.25
N GLN A 137 -46.29 5.44 -8.44
CA GLN A 137 -47.11 5.17 -9.64
C GLN A 137 -46.44 5.56 -10.95
N ASP A 138 -45.54 6.56 -10.90
CA ASP A 138 -44.79 7.07 -12.05
C ASP A 138 -43.64 6.15 -12.49
N GLY A 139 -43.24 5.17 -11.66
CA GLY A 139 -42.08 4.30 -11.89
C GLY A 139 -40.72 4.99 -11.75
N GLU A 140 -40.65 6.32 -11.83
CA GLU A 140 -39.44 7.14 -11.76
C GLU A 140 -39.04 7.50 -10.31
N SER A 141 -39.97 7.41 -9.37
CA SER A 141 -39.77 7.74 -7.96
C SER A 141 -39.89 6.52 -7.05
N LEU A 142 -39.19 6.55 -5.91
CA LEU A 142 -39.26 5.54 -4.85
C LEU A 142 -39.76 6.17 -3.54
N ARG A 143 -40.75 5.57 -2.88
CA ARG A 143 -41.31 6.05 -1.62
C ARG A 143 -41.14 5.03 -0.49
N GLY A 144 -40.62 5.48 0.64
CA GLY A 144 -40.50 4.66 1.85
C GLY A 144 -39.64 5.32 2.92
N ILE A 145 -39.57 4.68 4.09
CA ILE A 145 -38.67 5.09 5.15
C ILE A 145 -37.22 4.86 4.71
N ASN A 146 -36.94 3.75 4.01
CA ASN A 146 -35.60 3.38 3.54
C ASN A 146 -34.57 3.42 4.68
N CYS A 147 -34.91 2.77 5.80
CA CYS A 147 -34.07 2.77 7.00
C CYS A 147 -32.69 2.18 6.72
N LEU A 148 -32.57 1.14 5.88
CA LEU A 148 -31.29 0.53 5.54
C LEU A 148 -30.39 1.53 4.81
N GLY A 149 -30.90 2.17 3.75
CA GLY A 149 -30.16 3.17 2.98
C GLY A 149 -29.70 4.35 3.83
N ARG A 150 -30.51 4.79 4.80
CA ARG A 150 -30.14 5.84 5.76
C ARG A 150 -29.04 5.43 6.73
N LEU A 151 -29.07 4.20 7.23
CA LEU A 151 -27.99 3.69 8.06
C LEU A 151 -26.68 3.54 7.26
N LEU A 152 -26.75 3.22 5.97
CA LEU A 152 -25.57 3.17 5.10
C LEU A 152 -25.01 4.56 4.81
N MET A 153 -25.86 5.58 4.63
CA MET A 153 -25.43 6.97 4.51
C MET A 153 -24.79 7.48 5.81
N GLU A 154 -25.40 7.19 6.97
CA GLU A 154 -24.81 7.45 8.30
C GLU A 154 -23.42 6.79 8.40
N LEU A 155 -23.31 5.52 8.01
CA LEU A 155 -22.07 4.77 8.05
C LEU A 155 -21.00 5.30 7.07
N ARG A 156 -21.42 5.83 5.91
CA ARG A 156 -20.54 6.49 4.93
C ARG A 156 -19.95 7.78 5.49
N GLU A 157 -20.77 8.59 6.18
CA GLU A 157 -20.34 9.84 6.81
C GLU A 157 -19.38 9.59 7.98
N GLU A 158 -19.48 8.43 8.64
CA GLU A 158 -18.58 8.03 9.72
C GLU A 158 -17.23 7.48 9.25
N LEU A 159 -17.05 7.16 7.95
CA LEU A 159 -15.81 6.56 7.46
C LEU A 159 -14.54 7.32 7.91
N PRO A 160 -14.47 8.67 7.85
CA PRO A 160 -13.30 9.41 8.31
C PRO A 160 -12.96 9.20 9.78
N LEU A 161 -13.96 8.92 10.64
CA LEU A 161 -13.75 8.68 12.07
C LEU A 161 -13.01 7.36 12.33
N TYR A 162 -13.04 6.44 11.37
CA TYR A 162 -12.43 5.13 11.48
C TYR A 162 -11.21 4.97 10.57
N GLU A 163 -10.77 6.02 9.88
CA GLU A 163 -9.65 5.94 8.92
C GLU A 163 -8.28 5.80 9.59
N GLN A 164 -8.14 6.25 10.84
CA GLN A 164 -6.86 6.34 11.55
C GLN A 164 -6.93 5.70 12.94
N GLY A 165 -5.87 5.00 13.32
CA GLY A 165 -5.68 4.46 14.66
C GLY A 165 -6.50 3.21 14.99
N LYS A 166 -6.59 2.93 16.29
CA LYS A 166 -7.32 1.78 16.85
C LYS A 166 -8.73 2.21 17.26
N CYS A 167 -9.73 1.64 16.62
CA CYS A 167 -11.14 1.89 16.89
C CYS A 167 -11.79 0.64 17.49
N ASN A 168 -12.54 0.79 18.57
CA ASN A 168 -13.29 -0.30 19.19
C ASN A 168 -14.79 -0.11 18.95
N LEU A 169 -15.42 -1.06 18.25
CA LEU A 169 -16.86 -1.15 18.12
C LEU A 169 -17.43 -1.95 19.28
N ASN A 170 -17.96 -1.25 20.27
CA ASN A 170 -18.64 -1.86 21.40
C ASN A 170 -20.03 -2.41 20.99
N PRO A 171 -20.51 -3.50 21.62
CA PRO A 171 -21.89 -3.93 21.46
C PRO A 171 -22.86 -2.82 21.87
N PRO A 172 -24.07 -2.74 21.27
CA PRO A 172 -25.08 -1.78 21.69
C PRO A 172 -25.48 -2.04 23.15
N LYS A 173 -25.72 -0.96 23.92
CA LYS A 173 -26.18 -1.03 25.31
C LYS A 173 -27.64 -1.53 25.39
N ILE A 174 -27.83 -2.81 25.13
CA ILE A 174 -29.12 -3.52 25.16
C ILE A 174 -28.97 -4.66 26.18
N ALA A 175 -29.94 -4.81 27.08
CA ALA A 175 -29.95 -5.91 28.04
C ALA A 175 -29.85 -7.26 27.32
N ASP A 176 -29.16 -8.25 27.89
CA ASP A 176 -29.06 -9.61 27.34
C ASP A 176 -28.62 -9.63 25.86
N PHE A 177 -27.66 -8.80 25.46
CA PHE A 177 -27.12 -8.80 24.10
C PHE A 177 -26.08 -9.92 23.93
N ARG A 178 -26.58 -11.14 23.73
CA ARG A 178 -25.80 -12.38 23.72
C ARG A 178 -25.90 -13.16 22.41
N LEU A 179 -24.82 -13.83 22.06
CA LEU A 179 -24.74 -14.78 20.95
C LEU A 179 -24.29 -16.14 21.49
N LEU A 180 -25.07 -17.20 21.21
CA LEU A 180 -24.82 -18.56 21.67
C LEU A 180 -24.58 -18.65 23.19
N ASN A 181 -25.43 -17.98 23.97
CA ASN A 181 -25.36 -17.85 25.42
C ASN A 181 -24.10 -17.12 25.96
N ARG A 182 -23.31 -16.47 25.10
CA ARG A 182 -22.13 -15.68 25.48
C ARG A 182 -22.35 -14.20 25.23
N GLU A 183 -21.83 -13.35 26.11
CA GLU A 183 -21.84 -11.90 25.90
C GLU A 183 -20.95 -11.52 24.72
N ILE A 184 -21.41 -10.58 23.90
CA ILE A 184 -20.69 -10.13 22.72
C ILE A 184 -19.62 -9.13 23.16
N GLY A 185 -18.35 -9.42 22.87
CA GLY A 185 -17.23 -8.51 23.16
C GLY A 185 -17.14 -7.32 22.19
N SER A 186 -16.25 -6.38 22.49
CA SER A 186 -15.88 -5.31 21.56
C SER A 186 -15.17 -5.88 20.33
N ILE A 187 -15.47 -5.33 19.16
CA ILE A 187 -14.80 -5.67 17.92
C ILE A 187 -13.78 -4.58 17.62
N GLU A 188 -12.53 -4.98 17.50
CA GLU A 188 -11.43 -4.06 17.22
C GLU A 188 -11.23 -3.89 15.71
N LEU A 189 -11.06 -2.64 15.29
CA LEU A 189 -10.53 -2.25 13.98
C LEU A 189 -9.20 -1.56 14.22
N ILE A 190 -8.11 -2.20 13.80
CA ILE A 190 -6.77 -1.61 13.81
C ILE A 190 -6.52 -1.03 12.43
N ARG A 191 -6.39 0.29 12.33
CA ARG A 191 -5.85 0.96 11.15
C ARG A 191 -4.43 1.41 11.49
N TYR A 192 -3.46 0.71 10.92
CA TYR A 192 -2.09 1.21 10.87
C TYR A 192 -2.10 2.53 10.09
N ASN A 193 -1.19 3.46 10.42
CA ASN A 193 -1.01 4.70 9.68
C ASN A 193 -0.72 4.38 8.21
N HIS A 194 -1.77 4.26 7.41
CA HIS A 194 -1.70 4.50 6.00
C HIS A 194 -1.36 5.97 5.88
N VAL A 195 -0.13 6.28 5.44
CA VAL A 195 0.10 7.58 4.82
C VAL A 195 -0.99 7.71 3.77
N HIS A 196 -1.81 8.74 3.97
CA HIS A 196 -2.89 9.17 3.09
C HIS A 196 -2.55 8.81 1.63
N VAL A 197 -3.31 7.89 1.03
CA VAL A 197 -3.64 8.11 -0.38
C VAL A 197 -4.56 9.32 -0.30
N PRO A 198 -4.18 10.49 -0.84
CA PRO A 198 -5.16 11.56 -0.96
C PRO A 198 -6.36 10.95 -1.68
N ALA A 199 -7.59 11.24 -1.24
CA ALA A 199 -8.75 10.99 -2.08
C ALA A 199 -8.39 11.42 -3.51
N PRO A 200 -8.75 10.66 -4.58
CA PRO A 200 -8.40 11.05 -5.94
C PRO A 200 -8.74 12.52 -6.06
N LEU A 201 -7.69 13.34 -6.19
CA LEU A 201 -7.84 14.78 -6.23
C LEU A 201 -8.87 14.99 -7.33
N HIS A 202 -10.01 15.58 -7.00
CA HIS A 202 -10.91 16.07 -8.03
C HIS A 202 -10.02 16.81 -9.03
N LEU A 203 -10.14 16.47 -10.32
CA LEU A 203 -9.30 17.01 -11.40
C LEU A 203 -9.31 18.55 -11.49
N ASP A 204 -10.14 19.19 -10.67
CA ASP A 204 -10.30 20.64 -10.50
C ASP A 204 -9.76 21.18 -9.15
N GLN A 205 -9.04 20.40 -8.34
CA GLN A 205 -8.37 20.96 -7.17
C GLN A 205 -7.21 21.88 -7.61
N PRO A 206 -7.04 23.04 -6.94
CA PRO A 206 -5.96 23.97 -7.24
C PRO A 206 -4.61 23.26 -7.11
N GLU A 207 -3.59 23.76 -7.83
CA GLU A 207 -2.22 23.22 -7.83
C GLU A 207 -1.81 22.76 -6.44
N PRO A 208 -1.15 21.58 -6.31
CA PRO A 208 -0.74 21.03 -5.02
C PRO A 208 -0.15 22.15 -4.17
N THR A 209 -0.76 22.34 -3.00
CA THR A 209 -0.47 23.40 -2.04
C THR A 209 1.04 23.59 -1.94
N GLN A 210 1.51 24.67 -2.56
CA GLN A 210 2.84 25.25 -2.49
C GLN A 210 4.02 24.26 -2.57
N LEU A 211 4.68 24.22 -3.73
CA LEU A 211 6.10 23.85 -3.83
C LEU A 211 6.86 24.55 -2.69
N SER A 212 7.32 23.81 -1.67
CA SER A 212 8.18 24.31 -0.59
C SER A 212 9.59 24.72 -1.10
N LEU A 213 9.76 24.87 -2.41
CA LEU A 213 10.96 25.44 -3.04
C LEU A 213 11.10 26.94 -2.78
N PHE A 214 10.02 27.58 -2.34
CA PHE A 214 9.93 29.02 -2.22
C PHE A 214 9.74 29.44 -0.76
N ASN A 215 10.42 30.51 -0.34
CA ASN A 215 10.15 31.13 0.96
C ASN A 215 8.77 31.80 0.90
N GLU A 216 7.86 31.44 1.81
CA GLU A 216 6.53 32.06 1.92
C GLU A 216 6.56 33.45 2.59
N ASN A 217 7.72 33.87 3.11
CA ASN A 217 7.87 35.15 3.79
C ASN A 217 8.32 36.25 2.82
N ASN A 218 7.36 37.07 2.37
CA ASN A 218 7.54 38.28 1.55
C ASN A 218 8.19 39.47 2.30
N ASN A 219 9.15 39.24 3.19
CA ASN A 219 9.89 40.33 3.86
C ASN A 219 11.38 40.22 3.55
N VAL A 220 11.77 40.74 2.39
CA VAL A 220 13.16 40.86 1.97
C VAL A 220 13.70 42.22 2.41
N LYS A 221 14.86 42.25 3.09
CA LYS A 221 15.56 43.48 3.50
C LYS A 221 16.23 44.13 2.27
N ASN A 222 16.28 45.46 2.21
CA ASN A 222 16.81 46.26 1.08
C ASN A 222 18.20 45.82 0.53
N ASP A 223 19.10 45.28 1.36
CA ASP A 223 20.42 44.83 0.89
C ASP A 223 20.35 43.59 -0.03
N LEU A 224 19.33 42.74 0.14
CA LEU A 224 19.07 41.57 -0.70
C LEU A 224 18.42 41.96 -2.04
N GLU A 225 17.76 43.13 -2.14
CA GLU A 225 17.16 43.60 -3.39
C GLU A 225 18.24 44.03 -4.40
N ASN A 226 19.24 44.79 -3.97
CA ASN A 226 20.35 45.19 -4.85
C ASN A 226 21.15 43.98 -5.38
N GLU A 227 21.40 42.99 -4.52
CA GLU A 227 22.08 41.75 -4.93
C GLU A 227 21.23 40.92 -5.90
N ARG A 228 19.90 40.88 -5.69
CA ARG A 228 18.95 40.23 -6.61
C ARG A 228 18.95 40.89 -7.98
N THR A 229 19.00 42.22 -8.03
CA THR A 229 19.01 43.00 -9.29
C THR A 229 20.28 42.74 -10.10
N HIS A 230 21.46 42.77 -9.47
CA HIS A 230 22.71 42.47 -10.20
C HIS A 230 22.73 41.04 -10.75
N LYS A 231 22.36 40.06 -9.92
CA LYS A 231 22.25 38.65 -10.37
C LYS A 231 21.22 38.48 -11.50
N PHE A 232 20.12 39.23 -11.46
CA PHE A 232 19.10 39.23 -12.50
C PHE A 232 19.67 39.71 -13.84
N GLU A 233 20.38 40.83 -13.84
CA GLU A 233 21.04 41.37 -15.04
C GLU A 233 22.10 40.40 -15.60
N ASP A 234 22.91 39.79 -14.73
CA ASP A 234 23.91 38.79 -15.13
C ASP A 234 23.27 37.58 -15.82
N ILE A 235 22.15 37.08 -15.28
CA ILE A 235 21.37 35.99 -15.90
C ILE A 235 20.91 36.40 -17.31
N LEU A 236 20.34 37.60 -17.46
CA LEU A 236 19.87 38.06 -18.78
C LEU A 236 21.00 38.22 -19.79
N ASN A 237 22.18 38.68 -19.35
CA ASN A 237 23.35 38.79 -20.22
C ASN A 237 23.82 37.41 -20.70
N ILE A 238 23.89 36.42 -19.82
CA ILE A 238 24.22 35.04 -20.21
C ILE A 238 23.20 34.47 -21.19
N VAL A 239 21.91 34.74 -20.97
CA VAL A 239 20.84 34.30 -21.88
C VAL A 239 20.98 34.92 -23.26
N LYS A 240 21.33 36.21 -23.37
CA LYS A 240 21.60 36.86 -24.67
C LYS A 240 22.77 36.19 -25.39
N GLU A 241 23.84 35.85 -24.68
CA GLU A 241 24.98 35.13 -25.27
C GLU A 241 24.58 33.72 -25.75
N LEU A 242 23.77 32.99 -24.98
CA LEU A 242 23.25 31.68 -25.38
C LEU A 242 22.30 31.76 -26.58
N LEU A 243 21.47 32.79 -26.67
CA LEU A 243 20.56 33.02 -27.81
C LEU A 243 21.32 33.36 -29.10
N ASN A 244 22.55 33.87 -28.99
CA ASN A 244 23.44 34.17 -30.10
C ASN A 244 24.44 33.02 -30.40
N ASP A 245 24.19 31.81 -29.90
CA ASP A 245 25.05 30.62 -30.06
C ASP A 245 26.52 30.83 -29.64
N ASN A 246 26.77 31.71 -28.65
CA ASN A 246 28.10 31.89 -28.11
C ASN A 246 28.50 30.66 -27.27
N LYS A 247 29.45 29.87 -27.78
CA LYS A 247 29.96 28.65 -27.15
C LYS A 247 30.61 28.84 -25.78
N ASN A 248 30.92 30.08 -25.39
CA ASN A 248 31.49 30.38 -24.07
C ASN A 248 30.42 30.51 -22.98
N ALA A 249 29.14 30.71 -23.34
CA ALA A 249 28.05 30.78 -22.37
C ALA A 249 27.47 29.39 -22.13
N THR A 250 27.17 29.06 -20.86
CA THR A 250 26.56 27.76 -20.51
C THR A 250 25.43 27.93 -19.50
N ILE A 251 24.56 26.92 -19.40
CA ILE A 251 23.49 26.88 -18.41
C ILE A 251 24.02 26.81 -16.96
N ASP A 252 25.24 26.31 -16.74
CA ASP A 252 25.88 26.32 -15.42
C ASP A 252 26.20 27.76 -14.97
N MET A 253 26.47 28.68 -15.91
CA MET A 253 26.65 30.09 -15.59
C MET A 253 25.33 30.72 -15.12
N ILE A 254 24.19 30.34 -15.72
CA ILE A 254 22.87 30.76 -15.22
C ILE A 254 22.67 30.23 -13.79
N ASP A 255 22.97 28.95 -13.56
CA ASP A 255 22.84 28.34 -12.23
C ASP A 255 23.72 29.02 -11.18
N TYR A 256 24.93 29.44 -11.54
CA TYR A 256 25.85 30.16 -10.65
C TYR A 256 25.19 31.42 -10.06
N PHE A 257 24.52 32.22 -10.89
CA PHE A 257 23.83 33.44 -10.47
C PHE A 257 22.43 33.19 -9.87
N MET A 258 21.82 32.03 -10.12
CA MET A 258 20.56 31.64 -9.49
C MET A 258 20.69 31.45 -7.99
N LEU A 259 19.72 31.99 -7.25
CA LEU A 259 19.62 31.83 -5.81
C LEU A 259 19.17 30.41 -5.44
N GLU A 260 19.79 29.83 -4.41
CA GLU A 260 19.47 28.48 -3.92
C GLU A 260 18.06 28.40 -3.33
N LYS A 261 17.64 29.46 -2.61
CA LYS A 261 16.26 29.70 -2.18
C LYS A 261 15.80 31.02 -2.76
N THR A 262 14.69 31.00 -3.48
CA THR A 262 14.11 32.18 -4.12
C THR A 262 12.61 32.18 -3.89
N ASP A 263 11.94 33.30 -4.12
CA ASP A 263 10.48 33.36 -4.18
C ASP A 263 9.97 33.18 -5.62
N LYS A 264 8.65 32.97 -5.75
CA LYS A 264 7.98 32.74 -7.03
C LYS A 264 8.00 33.97 -7.94
N ASN A 265 7.98 35.17 -7.37
CA ASN A 265 7.91 36.42 -8.13
C ASN A 265 9.24 36.62 -8.85
N TYR A 266 10.36 36.45 -8.16
CA TYR A 266 11.69 36.54 -8.77
C TYR A 266 11.88 35.59 -9.97
N ILE A 267 11.40 34.34 -9.86
CA ILE A 267 11.45 33.40 -11.00
C ILE A 267 10.50 33.83 -12.11
N ALA A 268 9.30 34.34 -11.78
CA ALA A 268 8.36 34.82 -12.78
C ALA A 268 8.96 35.99 -13.57
N ASP A 269 9.57 36.96 -12.88
CA ASP A 269 10.20 38.14 -13.48
C ASP A 269 11.36 37.74 -14.42
N ILE A 270 12.22 36.81 -13.97
CA ILE A 270 13.31 36.30 -14.82
C ILE A 270 12.73 35.58 -16.04
N LYS A 271 11.75 34.71 -15.82
CA LYS A 271 11.12 33.91 -16.87
C LYS A 271 10.48 34.80 -17.94
N ASP A 272 9.69 35.80 -17.53
CA ASP A 272 9.02 36.73 -18.45
C ASP A 272 10.05 37.52 -19.26
N SER A 273 11.10 38.04 -18.62
CA SER A 273 12.18 38.77 -19.30
C SER A 273 12.94 37.90 -20.32
N ILE A 274 13.20 36.63 -19.99
CA ILE A 274 13.84 35.67 -20.91
C ILE A 274 12.93 35.34 -22.08
N ILE A 275 11.63 35.17 -21.84
CA ILE A 275 10.65 34.88 -22.91
C ILE A 275 10.62 36.05 -23.89
N ASP A 276 10.56 37.29 -23.40
CA ASP A 276 10.58 38.49 -24.22
C ASP A 276 11.86 38.55 -25.08
N LEU A 277 13.05 38.39 -24.47
CA LEU A 277 14.33 38.34 -25.20
C LEU A 277 14.36 37.24 -26.26
N SER A 278 13.81 36.07 -25.97
CA SER A 278 13.80 34.93 -26.90
C SER A 278 12.82 35.10 -28.06
N SER A 279 11.81 35.96 -27.89
CA SER A 279 10.83 36.28 -28.94
C SER A 279 11.41 37.21 -29.99
N GLU A 280 12.33 38.08 -29.59
CA GLU A 280 13.06 39.04 -30.44
C GLU A 280 14.28 38.41 -31.14
N ALA A 281 14.78 37.28 -30.64
CA ALA A 281 15.92 36.57 -31.19
C ALA A 281 15.60 35.83 -32.52
N ALA A 282 16.59 35.77 -33.41
CA ALA A 282 16.52 35.16 -34.74
C ALA A 282 15.99 33.69 -34.73
N SER A 283 15.66 33.16 -35.92
CA SER A 283 14.96 31.88 -36.10
C SER A 283 15.67 30.67 -35.46
N ASP A 284 16.98 30.75 -35.21
CA ASP A 284 17.83 29.58 -34.97
C ASP A 284 18.24 29.37 -33.49
N ALA A 285 17.50 29.91 -32.51
CA ALA A 285 17.74 29.73 -31.07
C ALA A 285 17.57 28.29 -30.53
N ASN A 286 17.73 27.26 -31.37
CA ASN A 286 17.59 25.85 -31.00
C ASN A 286 18.59 25.43 -29.93
N TYR A 287 19.83 25.91 -29.99
CA TYR A 287 20.86 25.57 -28.99
C TYR A 287 20.46 25.99 -27.57
N PHE A 288 19.88 27.19 -27.42
CA PHE A 288 19.39 27.67 -26.13
C PHE A 288 18.33 26.74 -25.54
N TYR A 289 17.26 26.45 -26.30
CA TYR A 289 16.18 25.59 -25.81
C TYR A 289 16.62 24.15 -25.54
N GLU A 290 17.53 23.59 -26.35
CA GLU A 290 18.13 22.28 -26.10
C GLU A 290 18.98 22.28 -24.83
N SER A 291 19.76 23.33 -24.60
CA SER A 291 20.57 23.47 -23.38
C SER A 291 19.67 23.56 -22.13
N LEU A 292 18.57 24.32 -22.19
CA LEU A 292 17.58 24.36 -21.11
C LEU A 292 16.97 22.97 -20.86
N LEU A 293 16.58 22.26 -21.93
CA LEU A 293 16.01 20.92 -21.86
C LEU A 293 16.96 19.93 -21.18
N GLU A 294 18.26 19.98 -21.49
CA GLU A 294 19.28 19.20 -20.80
C GLU A 294 19.38 19.55 -19.31
N GLY A 295 19.36 20.86 -19.02
CA GLY A 295 19.41 21.41 -17.66
C GLY A 295 18.29 20.90 -16.74
N VAL A 296 17.08 20.68 -17.25
CA VAL A 296 15.94 20.15 -16.46
C VAL A 296 16.28 18.83 -15.75
N SER A 297 17.09 17.99 -16.39
CA SER A 297 17.53 16.68 -15.88
C SER A 297 18.94 16.66 -15.28
N ASN A 298 19.65 17.79 -15.26
CA ASN A 298 21.05 17.84 -14.82
C ASN A 298 21.14 17.83 -13.28
N LEU A 299 21.61 16.74 -12.70
CA LEU A 299 21.69 16.55 -11.24
C LEU A 299 22.55 17.61 -10.51
N LYS A 300 23.47 18.29 -11.20
CA LYS A 300 24.35 19.32 -10.61
C LYS A 300 23.67 20.68 -10.42
N LEU A 301 22.61 20.98 -11.20
CA LEU A 301 21.94 22.28 -11.12
C LEU A 301 20.98 22.35 -9.93
N LYS A 302 20.82 23.56 -9.37
CA LYS A 302 19.89 23.88 -8.29
C LYS A 302 18.44 23.64 -8.74
N SER A 303 17.59 23.30 -7.78
CA SER A 303 16.15 23.11 -8.04
C SER A 303 15.47 24.37 -8.56
N SER A 304 15.89 25.55 -8.12
CA SER A 304 15.38 26.84 -8.61
C SER A 304 15.70 27.06 -10.10
N THR A 305 16.93 26.77 -10.53
CA THR A 305 17.36 26.86 -11.93
C THR A 305 16.59 25.88 -12.82
N LYS A 306 16.47 24.62 -12.39
CA LYS A 306 15.69 23.60 -13.09
C LYS A 306 14.21 23.99 -13.24
N TYR A 307 13.64 24.56 -12.18
CA TYR A 307 12.26 25.05 -12.21
C TYR A 307 12.11 26.24 -13.17
N LEU A 308 13.02 27.22 -13.16
CA LEU A 308 13.04 28.33 -14.13
C LEU A 308 13.10 27.79 -15.57
N PHE A 309 14.01 26.87 -15.86
CA PHE A 309 14.14 26.27 -17.20
C PHE A 309 12.84 25.58 -17.63
N THR A 310 12.23 24.82 -16.71
CA THR A 310 10.94 24.15 -16.98
C THR A 310 9.85 25.16 -17.30
N ARG A 311 9.78 26.28 -16.57
CA ARG A 311 8.77 27.32 -16.82
C ARG A 311 8.95 27.98 -18.19
N ILE A 312 10.18 28.26 -18.60
CA ILE A 312 10.49 28.80 -19.93
C ILE A 312 10.09 27.78 -21.02
N LEU A 313 10.45 26.51 -20.85
CA LEU A 313 10.19 25.45 -21.84
C LEU A 313 8.69 25.17 -22.03
N LEU A 314 7.88 25.28 -20.96
CA LEU A 314 6.43 25.07 -21.04
C LEU A 314 5.69 26.17 -21.81
N GLU A 315 6.20 27.40 -21.78
CA GLU A 315 5.63 28.54 -22.51
C GLU A 315 6.20 28.67 -23.93
N SER A 316 7.33 28.00 -24.21
CA SER A 316 7.97 27.98 -25.52
C SER A 316 7.16 27.22 -26.57
N LYS A 317 7.01 27.83 -27.75
CA LYS A 317 6.49 27.19 -28.96
C LYS A 317 7.57 26.52 -29.82
N ARG A 318 8.85 26.68 -29.45
CA ARG A 318 10.00 26.20 -30.25
C ARG A 318 10.43 24.77 -29.90
N ILE A 319 9.90 24.17 -28.83
CA ILE A 319 10.25 22.80 -28.43
C ILE A 319 9.13 21.80 -28.73
N ASP A 320 9.52 20.62 -29.21
CA ASP A 320 8.59 19.51 -29.37
C ASP A 320 8.04 19.06 -28.00
N LYS A 321 6.71 19.02 -27.88
CA LYS A 321 6.03 18.68 -26.62
C LYS A 321 6.29 17.25 -26.18
N GLN A 322 6.41 16.30 -27.11
CA GLN A 322 6.68 14.90 -26.78
C GLN A 322 8.09 14.76 -26.22
N LYS A 323 9.07 15.44 -26.82
CA LYS A 323 10.46 15.51 -26.34
C LYS A 323 10.55 16.15 -24.95
N LEU A 324 9.82 17.25 -24.72
CA LEU A 324 9.74 17.89 -23.41
C LEU A 324 9.14 16.94 -22.36
N ASN A 325 8.01 16.30 -22.67
CA ASN A 325 7.36 15.35 -21.76
C ASN A 325 8.23 14.14 -21.45
N GLN A 326 8.95 13.59 -22.44
CA GLN A 326 9.89 12.50 -22.22
C GLN A 326 11.01 12.93 -21.26
N ARG A 327 11.57 14.13 -21.45
CA ARG A 327 12.60 14.68 -20.58
C ARG A 327 12.08 14.95 -19.17
N LEU A 328 10.88 15.51 -19.04
CA LEU A 328 10.23 15.76 -17.75
C LEU A 328 9.89 14.46 -17.03
N ALA A 329 9.47 13.41 -17.74
CA ALA A 329 9.23 12.09 -17.15
C ALA A 329 10.52 11.53 -16.55
N TYR A 330 11.63 11.57 -17.30
CA TYR A 330 12.93 11.18 -16.78
C TYR A 330 13.37 12.04 -15.59
N ALA A 331 13.30 13.37 -15.73
CA ALA A 331 13.68 14.30 -14.67
C ALA A 331 12.82 14.10 -13.41
N SER A 332 11.54 13.77 -13.56
CA SER A 332 10.62 13.49 -12.44
C SER A 332 11.07 12.31 -11.61
N MET A 333 11.79 11.34 -12.18
CA MET A 333 12.25 10.13 -11.49
C MET A 333 13.55 10.32 -10.72
N ILE A 334 14.40 11.27 -11.15
CA ILE A 334 15.75 11.51 -10.58
C ILE A 334 15.84 12.78 -9.74
N THR A 335 14.85 13.67 -9.83
CA THR A 335 14.83 14.94 -9.09
C THR A 335 14.14 14.74 -7.74
N PRO A 336 14.70 15.25 -6.63
CA PRO A 336 14.01 15.24 -5.34
C PRO A 336 12.67 15.98 -5.36
N ASN A 337 11.79 15.61 -4.42
CA ASN A 337 10.56 16.35 -4.17
C ASN A 337 10.86 17.71 -3.51
N PRO A 338 10.03 18.75 -3.75
CA PRO A 338 8.75 18.73 -4.50
C PRO A 338 8.87 18.86 -6.03
N LEU A 339 10.05 19.16 -6.58
CA LEU A 339 10.22 19.41 -8.01
C LEU A 339 10.00 18.15 -8.88
N GLY A 340 10.42 16.98 -8.39
CA GLY A 340 10.12 15.69 -9.04
C GLY A 340 8.61 15.46 -9.20
N ARG A 341 7.82 15.65 -8.14
CA ARG A 341 6.34 15.57 -8.19
C ARG A 341 5.73 16.58 -9.17
N TYR A 342 6.28 17.79 -9.24
CA TYR A 342 5.82 18.81 -10.19
C TYR A 342 5.98 18.36 -11.64
N TYR A 343 7.15 17.80 -11.99
CA TYR A 343 7.38 17.25 -13.33
C TYR A 343 6.44 16.09 -13.67
N HIS A 344 6.23 15.17 -12.72
CA HIS A 344 5.28 14.08 -12.90
C HIS A 344 3.86 14.60 -13.18
N THR A 345 3.43 15.62 -12.44
CA THR A 345 2.12 16.26 -12.59
C THR A 345 1.95 16.89 -13.97
N ILE A 346 2.97 17.58 -14.49
CA ILE A 346 2.94 18.17 -15.84
C ILE A 346 2.78 17.08 -16.90
N VAL A 347 3.59 16.02 -16.82
CA VAL A 347 3.55 14.91 -17.78
C VAL A 347 2.17 14.25 -17.76
N LYS A 348 1.64 13.94 -16.57
CA LYS A 348 0.31 13.34 -16.39
C LYS A 348 -0.82 14.19 -16.98
N LYS A 349 -0.77 15.53 -16.80
CA LYS A 349 -1.76 16.46 -17.37
C LYS A 349 -1.67 16.63 -18.90
N SER A 350 -0.53 16.32 -19.49
CA SER A 350 -0.28 16.56 -20.92
C SER A 350 -0.86 15.49 -21.84
N TYR A 351 -1.28 14.34 -21.31
CA TYR A 351 -1.81 13.22 -22.10
C TYR A 351 -3.28 12.94 -21.73
N ILE A 352 -4.05 12.56 -22.74
CA ILE A 352 -5.43 12.11 -22.56
C ILE A 352 -5.36 10.62 -22.18
N LYS A 353 -5.74 10.26 -20.94
CA LYS A 353 -5.60 8.91 -20.34
C LYS A 353 -4.16 8.56 -19.92
N GLN A 354 -3.91 7.27 -19.71
CA GLN A 354 -2.67 6.67 -19.19
C GLN A 354 -1.54 6.50 -20.22
N ASP A 355 -1.64 7.14 -21.40
CA ASP A 355 -0.62 7.01 -22.46
C ASP A 355 0.78 7.41 -21.94
N TYR A 356 0.85 8.41 -21.06
CA TYR A 356 2.10 8.89 -20.46
C TYR A 356 2.90 7.82 -19.71
N LEU A 357 2.26 6.74 -19.26
CA LEU A 357 2.92 5.65 -18.52
C LEU A 357 4.01 4.97 -19.34
N HIS A 358 3.92 5.00 -20.67
CA HIS A 358 4.95 4.42 -21.54
C HIS A 358 6.34 5.03 -21.30
N PHE A 359 6.43 6.29 -20.87
CA PHE A 359 7.71 6.92 -20.54
C PHE A 359 8.32 6.31 -19.28
N TYR A 360 7.50 5.89 -18.33
CA TYR A 360 7.96 5.43 -17.01
C TYR A 360 8.28 3.94 -16.95
N LYS A 361 7.72 3.12 -17.84
CA LYS A 361 7.87 1.66 -17.83
C LYS A 361 9.32 1.17 -17.80
N SER A 362 10.27 1.94 -18.34
CA SER A 362 11.70 1.60 -18.37
C SER A 362 12.56 2.42 -17.38
N MET A 363 11.97 3.26 -16.54
CA MET A 363 12.72 4.25 -15.73
C MET A 363 12.85 3.89 -14.25
N PHE A 364 12.19 2.83 -13.80
CA PHE A 364 12.30 2.40 -12.41
C PHE A 364 13.53 1.52 -12.18
N LYS A 365 14.28 1.84 -11.12
CA LYS A 365 15.19 0.88 -10.49
C LYS A 365 14.40 0.10 -9.45
N THR A 366 14.17 -1.16 -9.73
CA THR A 366 13.34 -2.06 -8.94
C THR A 366 14.14 -3.26 -8.51
N VAL A 367 13.82 -3.81 -7.35
CA VAL A 367 14.12 -5.21 -7.00
C VAL A 367 12.78 -5.82 -6.60
N ALA A 368 12.51 -7.04 -7.05
CA ALA A 368 11.21 -7.66 -6.87
C ALA A 368 11.35 -9.13 -6.49
N ARG A 369 10.62 -9.53 -5.47
CA ARG A 369 10.53 -10.93 -5.07
C ARG A 369 9.46 -11.69 -5.87
N SER A 370 9.84 -12.84 -6.42
CA SER A 370 8.96 -13.71 -7.21
C SER A 370 8.72 -15.07 -6.56
N SER A 371 7.48 -15.56 -6.63
CA SER A 371 7.09 -16.89 -6.15
C SER A 371 7.15 -17.99 -7.22
N SER A 372 7.38 -17.66 -8.50
CA SER A 372 7.51 -18.64 -9.59
C SER A 372 8.30 -18.06 -10.78
N TYR A 373 9.58 -18.40 -10.85
CA TYR A 373 10.49 -17.97 -11.93
C TYR A 373 10.06 -18.48 -13.32
N SER A 374 9.47 -19.67 -13.40
CA SER A 374 9.08 -20.33 -14.65
C SER A 374 7.79 -19.81 -15.30
N LYS A 375 7.02 -18.93 -14.64
CA LYS A 375 5.71 -18.41 -15.12
C LYS A 375 5.71 -16.91 -15.47
N LEU A 376 6.89 -16.31 -15.60
CA LEU A 376 7.05 -14.88 -15.87
C LEU A 376 6.69 -14.47 -17.31
N HIS A 377 6.62 -15.43 -18.25
CA HIS A 377 6.26 -15.12 -19.64
C HIS A 377 4.80 -14.66 -19.75
N GLY A 378 4.62 -13.36 -20.02
CA GLY A 378 3.36 -12.78 -20.49
C GLY A 378 2.51 -12.06 -19.44
N GLN A 379 2.86 -12.08 -18.15
CA GLN A 379 2.15 -11.28 -17.14
C GLN A 379 2.69 -9.85 -17.12
N LYS A 380 1.88 -8.88 -17.59
CA LYS A 380 2.20 -7.45 -17.54
C LYS A 380 1.46 -6.79 -16.37
N LEU A 381 2.15 -5.91 -15.64
CA LEU A 381 1.52 -4.98 -14.72
C LEU A 381 0.51 -4.13 -15.50
N LEU A 382 -0.72 -4.03 -15.00
CA LEU A 382 -1.74 -3.19 -15.61
C LEU A 382 -1.36 -1.71 -15.47
N ASP A 383 -1.76 -0.91 -16.45
CA ASP A 383 -1.45 0.52 -16.50
C ASP A 383 -2.05 1.27 -15.30
N ASP A 384 -3.26 0.92 -14.86
CA ASP A 384 -3.88 1.43 -13.62
C ASP A 384 -2.99 1.19 -12.38
N HIS A 385 -2.37 0.01 -12.29
CA HIS A 385 -1.53 -0.37 -11.15
C HIS A 385 -0.19 0.36 -11.19
N LEU A 386 0.38 0.55 -12.38
CA LEU A 386 1.58 1.33 -12.58
C LEU A 386 1.36 2.80 -12.23
N GLU A 387 0.20 3.36 -12.58
CA GLU A 387 -0.19 4.72 -12.21
C GLU A 387 -0.25 4.90 -10.68
N ILE A 388 -0.89 3.96 -9.96
CA ILE A 388 -0.92 3.99 -8.48
C ILE A 388 0.49 3.99 -7.88
N ILE A 389 1.37 3.13 -8.41
CA ILE A 389 2.77 3.05 -7.97
C ILE A 389 3.52 4.36 -8.24
N LEU A 390 3.32 4.95 -9.42
CA LEU A 390 3.95 6.22 -9.80
C LEU A 390 3.48 7.38 -8.93
N ASP A 391 2.18 7.50 -8.69
CA ASP A 391 1.63 8.54 -7.83
C ASP A 391 2.22 8.42 -6.42
N ALA A 392 2.19 7.22 -5.83
CA ALA A 392 2.74 6.97 -4.50
C ALA A 392 4.26 7.23 -4.43
N TYR A 393 5.02 6.86 -5.46
CA TYR A 393 6.46 7.13 -5.52
C TYR A 393 6.75 8.63 -5.57
N HIS A 394 5.93 9.41 -6.26
CA HIS A 394 6.06 10.87 -6.32
C HIS A 394 5.47 11.59 -5.10
N ASP A 395 4.56 10.96 -4.36
CA ASP A 395 4.01 11.50 -3.11
C ASP A 395 4.87 11.20 -1.88
N SER A 396 5.94 10.42 -2.03
CA SER A 396 6.92 10.11 -0.98
C SER A 396 7.46 11.40 -0.32
N PRO A 397 7.11 11.68 0.96
CA PRO A 397 7.48 12.94 1.62
C PRO A 397 8.82 12.84 2.36
N HIS A 398 9.42 11.65 2.42
CA HIS A 398 10.58 11.35 3.24
C HIS A 398 11.78 10.93 2.40
N SER A 399 12.96 11.34 2.87
CA SER A 399 14.25 10.99 2.28
C SER A 399 14.57 9.52 2.49
N LEU A 400 15.40 8.95 1.60
CA LEU A 400 15.93 7.60 1.77
C LEU A 400 16.80 7.49 3.04
N ILE A 401 16.72 6.33 3.67
CA ILE A 401 17.51 5.97 4.84
C ILE A 401 18.82 5.37 4.35
N LYS A 402 19.87 6.20 4.31
CA LYS A 402 21.19 5.79 3.78
C LYS A 402 22.15 5.24 4.85
N GLU A 403 21.81 5.38 6.13
CA GLU A 403 22.70 4.99 7.25
C GLU A 403 22.99 3.48 7.31
N PHE A 404 22.13 2.66 6.73
CA PHE A 404 22.22 1.19 6.76
C PHE A 404 22.74 0.58 5.45
N GLU A 405 23.00 1.40 4.43
CA GLU A 405 23.47 0.92 3.13
C GLU A 405 24.83 0.22 3.27
N ASP A 406 24.95 -0.94 2.62
CA ASP A 406 26.14 -1.81 2.59
C ASP A 406 26.64 -2.23 3.99
N LYS A 407 25.78 -2.17 5.02
CA LYS A 407 26.07 -2.65 6.38
C LYS A 407 25.72 -4.12 6.55
N PRO A 408 26.46 -4.89 7.37
CA PRO A 408 26.11 -6.27 7.67
C PRO A 408 24.69 -6.40 8.26
N VAL A 409 23.92 -7.38 7.78
CA VAL A 409 22.52 -7.64 8.21
C VAL A 409 22.35 -7.60 9.73
N ARG A 410 23.20 -8.33 10.46
CA ARG A 410 23.14 -8.42 11.94
C ARG A 410 23.35 -7.09 12.64
N PHE A 411 24.23 -6.23 12.10
CA PHE A 411 24.45 -4.89 12.63
C PHE A 411 23.19 -4.05 12.47
N VAL A 412 22.57 -4.07 11.28
CA VAL A 412 21.36 -3.29 11.00
C VAL A 412 20.19 -3.76 11.86
N ILE A 413 19.97 -5.06 12.00
CA ILE A 413 18.92 -5.61 12.87
C ILE A 413 19.10 -5.14 14.32
N LYS A 414 20.33 -5.19 14.85
CA LYS A 414 20.63 -4.70 16.21
C LYS A 414 20.29 -3.22 16.37
N GLU A 415 20.71 -2.38 15.43
CA GLU A 415 20.42 -0.94 15.46
C GLU A 415 18.92 -0.65 15.34
N LEU A 416 18.21 -1.36 14.47
CA LEU A 416 16.76 -1.22 14.32
C LEU A 416 16.04 -1.59 15.61
N ILE A 417 16.38 -2.72 16.23
CA ILE A 417 15.79 -3.16 17.50
C ILE A 417 16.08 -2.16 18.61
N ASN A 418 17.31 -1.63 18.69
CA ASN A 418 17.66 -0.60 19.67
C ASN A 418 16.84 0.68 19.48
N LYS A 419 16.65 1.14 18.24
CA LYS A 419 15.86 2.35 17.93
C LYS A 419 14.36 2.16 18.18
N ILE A 420 13.85 0.97 17.87
CA ILE A 420 12.42 0.66 17.87
C ILE A 420 11.95 0.10 19.21
N GLY A 421 12.85 -0.45 20.02
CA GLY A 421 12.54 -1.25 21.19
C GLY A 421 12.21 -2.69 20.80
N GLU A 422 12.66 -3.65 21.61
CA GLU A 422 12.40 -5.07 21.38
C GLU A 422 10.93 -5.41 21.64
N THR A 423 10.25 -5.94 20.63
CA THR A 423 8.92 -6.54 20.76
C THR A 423 8.91 -7.85 20.00
N PHE A 424 9.06 -8.99 20.67
CA PHE A 424 8.94 -10.28 20.00
C PHE A 424 7.48 -10.76 19.99
N PRO A 425 6.93 -11.24 18.84
CA PRO A 425 7.50 -11.17 17.49
C PRO A 425 7.49 -9.73 16.95
N ASN A 426 8.53 -9.38 16.19
CA ASN A 426 8.64 -8.03 15.63
C ASN A 426 7.71 -7.88 14.44
N ASP A 427 7.02 -6.75 14.40
CA ASP A 427 6.10 -6.40 13.33
C ASP A 427 6.81 -5.50 12.29
N PRO A 428 7.11 -6.00 11.08
CA PRO A 428 7.77 -5.22 10.03
C PRO A 428 6.96 -4.00 9.60
N PHE A 429 5.63 -3.98 9.78
CA PHE A 429 4.82 -2.79 9.50
C PHE A 429 5.11 -1.67 10.48
N LYS A 430 5.25 -1.98 11.78
CA LYS A 430 5.65 -1.00 12.80
C LYS A 430 7.06 -0.49 12.57
N VAL A 431 7.95 -1.34 12.05
CA VAL A 431 9.31 -0.94 11.68
C VAL A 431 9.25 0.10 10.55
N CYS A 432 8.52 -0.19 9.47
CA CYS A 432 8.31 0.75 8.37
C CYS A 432 7.68 2.07 8.86
N GLU A 433 6.67 2.01 9.73
CA GLU A 433 6.02 3.20 10.31
C GLU A 433 7.02 4.08 11.07
N LYS A 434 7.82 3.50 11.97
CA LYS A 434 8.81 4.24 12.76
C LYS A 434 9.93 4.83 11.91
N LEU A 435 10.36 4.09 10.89
CA LEU A 435 11.35 4.54 9.93
C LEU A 435 10.77 5.50 8.88
N LYS A 436 9.44 5.67 8.86
CA LYS A 436 8.71 6.45 7.86
C LYS A 436 8.98 5.99 6.41
N VAL A 437 9.09 4.68 6.24
CA VAL A 437 9.21 4.03 4.92
C VAL A 437 7.85 4.03 4.25
N ASN A 438 7.79 4.49 3.01
CA ASN A 438 6.54 4.50 2.24
C ASN A 438 6.21 3.09 1.79
N LEU A 439 4.97 2.69 2.03
CA LEU A 439 4.47 1.35 1.76
C LEU A 439 3.09 1.46 1.13
N ILE A 440 2.87 0.76 0.02
CA ILE A 440 1.54 0.61 -0.59
C ILE A 440 1.24 -0.85 -0.92
N HIS A 441 -0.05 -1.14 -1.07
CA HIS A 441 -0.55 -2.40 -1.61
C HIS A 441 -1.13 -2.17 -3.00
N VAL A 442 -0.77 -3.05 -3.93
CA VAL A 442 -1.25 -3.00 -5.31
C VAL A 442 -1.55 -4.42 -5.77
N ASP A 443 -2.54 -4.59 -6.66
CA ASP A 443 -2.83 -5.88 -7.29
C ASP A 443 -1.72 -6.23 -8.30
N LEU A 444 -0.62 -6.77 -7.80
CA LEU A 444 0.52 -7.19 -8.64
C LEU A 444 0.21 -8.54 -9.31
N PRO A 445 0.87 -8.84 -10.45
CA PRO A 445 0.83 -10.16 -11.07
C PRO A 445 1.09 -11.28 -10.06
N SER A 446 0.49 -12.46 -10.26
CA SER A 446 0.58 -13.55 -9.29
C SER A 446 1.98 -14.09 -9.07
N SER A 447 2.88 -13.85 -10.02
CA SER A 447 4.29 -14.17 -9.90
C SER A 447 5.04 -13.25 -8.93
N LEU A 448 4.55 -12.04 -8.64
CA LEU A 448 5.23 -11.05 -7.81
C LEU A 448 4.59 -10.98 -6.41
N ASP A 449 5.42 -11.16 -5.39
CA ASP A 449 4.97 -11.07 -3.99
C ASP A 449 5.06 -9.63 -3.48
N GLY A 450 6.09 -8.91 -3.89
CA GLY A 450 6.36 -7.53 -3.56
C GLY A 450 7.50 -6.99 -4.42
N LEU A 451 7.72 -5.68 -4.35
CA LEU A 451 8.85 -5.01 -4.97
C LEU A 451 9.26 -3.77 -4.18
N THR A 452 10.54 -3.44 -4.29
CA THR A 452 11.15 -2.23 -3.72
C THR A 452 11.59 -1.32 -4.85
N LEU A 453 11.10 -0.08 -4.81
CA LEU A 453 11.53 1.02 -5.68
C LEU A 453 12.46 1.93 -4.88
N LYS A 454 13.64 2.22 -5.42
CA LYS A 454 14.60 3.11 -4.78
C LYS A 454 15.40 3.88 -5.82
N ASN A 455 15.49 5.19 -5.64
CA ASN A 455 16.36 6.04 -6.44
C ASN A 455 17.17 6.97 -5.53
N THR A 456 18.48 6.70 -5.46
CA THR A 456 19.42 7.43 -4.60
C THR A 456 19.56 8.90 -5.00
N GLU A 457 19.46 9.22 -6.29
CA GLU A 457 19.55 10.59 -6.82
C GLU A 457 18.31 11.41 -6.47
N ALA A 458 17.12 10.81 -6.67
CA ALA A 458 15.86 11.41 -6.27
C ALA A 458 15.65 11.42 -4.75
N ASN A 459 16.51 10.70 -4.01
CA ASN A 459 16.41 10.50 -2.57
C ASN A 459 15.01 9.99 -2.15
N ARG A 460 14.45 9.08 -2.96
CA ARG A 460 13.09 8.53 -2.78
C ARG A 460 13.07 7.01 -2.87
N GLY A 461 12.12 6.42 -2.15
CA GLY A 461 11.83 5.00 -2.28
C GLY A 461 10.44 4.64 -1.77
N LEU A 462 9.98 3.49 -2.24
CA LEU A 462 8.64 2.95 -2.02
C LEU A 462 8.73 1.42 -1.97
N ILE A 463 8.11 0.81 -0.97
CA ILE A 463 7.84 -0.63 -0.97
C ILE A 463 6.42 -0.84 -1.47
N VAL A 464 6.24 -1.80 -2.38
CA VAL A 464 4.95 -2.18 -2.94
C VAL A 464 4.73 -3.66 -2.63
N LEU A 465 3.64 -3.97 -1.92
CA LEU A 465 3.26 -5.35 -1.62
C LEU A 465 2.09 -5.78 -2.49
N ASN A 466 2.06 -7.07 -2.85
CA ASN A 466 0.92 -7.62 -3.56
C ASN A 466 -0.28 -7.75 -2.63
N ASN A 467 -1.38 -7.09 -2.99
CA ASN A 467 -2.64 -7.08 -2.26
C ASN A 467 -3.23 -8.50 -2.08
N MET A 468 -2.89 -9.45 -2.95
CA MET A 468 -3.29 -10.86 -2.81
C MET A 468 -2.82 -11.51 -1.51
N PHE A 469 -1.68 -11.06 -0.95
CA PHE A 469 -1.12 -11.63 0.28
C PHE A 469 -1.49 -10.83 1.53
N LYS A 470 -2.35 -9.82 1.40
CA LYS A 470 -2.72 -8.93 2.51
C LYS A 470 -3.31 -9.68 3.71
N GLY A 471 -2.79 -9.39 4.89
CA GLY A 471 -3.13 -10.03 6.17
C GLY A 471 -2.54 -11.43 6.36
N THR A 472 -1.66 -11.91 5.47
CA THR A 472 -1.10 -13.27 5.55
C THR A 472 0.30 -13.27 6.18
N LYS A 473 0.72 -14.42 6.71
CA LYS A 473 2.11 -14.67 7.15
C LYS A 473 3.13 -14.47 6.02
N LYS A 474 2.70 -14.66 4.77
CA LYS A 474 3.54 -14.43 3.58
C LYS A 474 3.83 -12.95 3.40
N GLU A 475 2.83 -12.09 3.55
CA GLU A 475 3.02 -10.64 3.48
C GLU A 475 3.99 -10.12 4.54
N GLN A 476 3.92 -10.63 5.78
CA GLN A 476 4.87 -10.28 6.85
C GLN A 476 6.32 -10.53 6.43
N PHE A 477 6.58 -11.73 5.90
CA PHE A 477 7.91 -12.09 5.41
C PHE A 477 8.30 -11.29 4.16
N THR A 478 7.39 -11.07 3.23
CA THR A 478 7.65 -10.24 2.03
C THR A 478 8.00 -8.82 2.43
N LEU A 479 7.26 -8.18 3.34
CA LEU A 479 7.58 -6.81 3.79
C LEU A 479 8.95 -6.76 4.46
N ALA A 480 9.28 -7.70 5.34
CA ALA A 480 10.58 -7.74 5.98
C ALA A 480 11.72 -7.92 4.96
N HIS A 481 11.48 -8.73 3.92
CA HIS A 481 12.41 -8.95 2.81
C HIS A 481 12.59 -7.69 1.94
N GLU A 482 11.49 -7.05 1.50
CA GLU A 482 11.54 -5.81 0.73
C GLU A 482 12.18 -4.67 1.53
N LEU A 483 11.93 -4.61 2.84
CA LEU A 483 12.59 -3.66 3.74
C LEU A 483 14.11 -3.87 3.78
N ALA A 484 14.59 -5.11 3.68
CA ALA A 484 16.01 -5.39 3.57
C ALA A 484 16.59 -4.76 2.29
N HIS A 485 15.93 -4.94 1.13
CA HIS A 485 16.35 -4.28 -0.11
C HIS A 485 16.32 -2.76 0.00
N TYR A 486 15.32 -2.21 0.67
CA TYR A 486 15.20 -0.77 0.88
C TYR A 486 16.37 -0.19 1.70
N LEU A 487 16.75 -0.87 2.80
CA LEU A 487 17.73 -0.37 3.76
C LEU A 487 19.18 -0.72 3.41
N LEU A 488 19.43 -1.94 2.92
CA LEU A 488 20.79 -2.48 2.78
C LEU A 488 21.38 -2.23 1.39
N HIS A 489 20.56 -2.30 0.35
CA HIS A 489 21.05 -2.43 -1.02
C HIS A 489 20.99 -1.11 -1.79
N THR A 490 22.03 -0.88 -2.61
CA THR A 490 22.11 0.25 -3.54
C THR A 490 21.97 -0.25 -4.97
N PHE A 491 20.87 0.11 -5.65
CA PHE A 491 20.61 -0.33 -7.01
C PHE A 491 21.52 0.45 -7.99
N SER A 492 22.52 -0.24 -8.55
CA SER A 492 23.48 0.34 -9.49
C SER A 492 22.80 0.85 -10.78
N LYS A 493 23.52 1.60 -11.63
CA LYS A 493 22.93 2.31 -12.79
C LYS A 493 22.39 1.39 -13.90
N ASP A 494 22.77 0.12 -13.93
CA ASP A 494 22.57 -0.74 -15.11
C ASP A 494 21.61 -1.93 -14.87
N GLU A 495 20.99 -2.03 -13.70
CA GLU A 495 20.14 -3.18 -13.36
C GLU A 495 18.69 -2.74 -13.16
N LEU A 496 17.95 -2.71 -14.27
CA LEU A 496 16.49 -2.78 -14.28
C LEU A 496 16.09 -4.19 -13.81
N ILE A 497 15.44 -4.36 -12.66
CA ILE A 497 14.87 -5.65 -12.24
C ILE A 497 13.37 -5.54 -12.09
N LEU A 498 12.69 -5.24 -13.20
CA LEU A 498 11.40 -5.90 -13.45
C LEU A 498 11.73 -7.13 -14.30
N PRO A 499 11.21 -8.32 -13.94
CA PRO A 499 11.50 -9.52 -14.69
C PRO A 499 10.77 -9.45 -16.04
N ASN A 500 11.46 -9.01 -17.09
CA ASN A 500 11.09 -9.38 -18.45
C ASN A 500 12.30 -9.47 -19.40
N ASN A 501 12.90 -10.66 -19.34
CA ASN A 501 13.40 -11.48 -20.45
C ASN A 501 14.52 -10.97 -21.36
N GLY A 502 15.71 -11.47 -21.08
CA GLY A 502 16.75 -11.76 -22.07
C GLY A 502 17.75 -12.72 -21.44
N LEU A 503 18.08 -13.80 -22.14
CA LEU A 503 19.12 -14.77 -21.81
C LEU A 503 20.34 -14.12 -21.14
N TYR A 504 20.82 -14.75 -20.06
CA TYR A 504 22.19 -14.68 -19.54
C TYR A 504 22.88 -13.31 -19.62
N ALA A 505 22.94 -12.58 -18.51
CA ALA A 505 24.05 -11.66 -18.30
C ALA A 505 24.30 -11.44 -16.80
N ASN A 506 25.19 -12.27 -16.27
CA ASN A 506 26.00 -12.05 -15.07
C ASN A 506 25.25 -11.95 -13.73
N ILE A 507 26.04 -11.82 -12.66
CA ILE A 507 25.67 -11.33 -11.32
C ILE A 507 25.57 -12.45 -10.27
N SER A 508 26.74 -12.91 -9.85
CA SER A 508 26.97 -13.58 -8.55
C SER A 508 26.44 -12.78 -7.34
N ASN A 509 26.27 -11.45 -7.49
CA ASN A 509 25.81 -10.57 -6.41
C ASN A 509 24.30 -10.66 -6.12
N HIS A 510 23.45 -11.03 -7.10
CA HIS A 510 21.99 -11.15 -6.91
C HIS A 510 21.67 -12.29 -5.96
N ASN A 511 22.42 -13.39 -6.05
CA ASN A 511 22.36 -14.46 -5.07
C ASN A 511 22.80 -14.01 -3.68
N SER A 512 23.66 -13.00 -3.53
CA SER A 512 24.05 -12.45 -2.22
C SER A 512 22.94 -11.60 -1.63
N TRP A 513 22.39 -10.66 -2.39
CA TRP A 513 21.34 -9.76 -1.92
C TRP A 513 20.06 -10.50 -1.54
N GLU A 514 19.64 -11.50 -2.31
CA GLU A 514 18.48 -12.33 -1.95
C GLU A 514 18.73 -13.13 -0.66
N LYS A 515 19.96 -13.63 -0.47
CA LYS A 515 20.35 -14.31 0.77
C LYS A 515 20.37 -13.34 1.96
N GLU A 516 20.93 -12.15 1.77
CA GLU A 516 20.96 -11.08 2.78
C GLU A 516 19.54 -10.62 3.14
N ALA A 517 18.66 -10.44 2.16
CA ALA A 517 17.28 -10.04 2.37
C ALA A 517 16.46 -11.11 3.10
N ASN A 518 16.64 -12.38 2.73
CA ASN A 518 16.04 -13.50 3.46
C ASN A 518 16.55 -13.59 4.89
N GLN A 519 17.88 -13.47 5.09
CA GLN A 519 18.47 -13.46 6.43
C GLN A 519 17.97 -12.28 7.27
N PHE A 520 17.87 -11.08 6.67
CA PHE A 520 17.34 -9.90 7.32
C PHE A 520 15.89 -10.13 7.74
N ALA A 521 15.05 -10.66 6.85
CA ALA A 521 13.65 -10.92 7.15
C ALA A 521 13.48 -11.94 8.29
N GLU A 522 14.27 -13.01 8.29
CA GLU A 522 14.31 -14.01 9.35
C GLU A 522 14.72 -13.41 10.71
N LEU A 523 15.79 -12.62 10.73
CA LEU A 523 16.32 -11.98 11.95
C LEU A 523 15.46 -10.81 12.41
N LEU A 524 14.76 -10.12 11.51
CA LEU A 524 13.82 -9.08 11.90
C LEU A 524 12.65 -9.70 12.64
N LEU A 525 12.03 -10.74 12.06
CA LEU A 525 10.84 -11.39 12.62
C LEU A 525 11.14 -12.16 13.92
N ILE A 526 12.28 -12.87 13.97
CA ILE A 526 12.74 -13.63 15.15
C ILE A 526 14.19 -13.22 15.48
N PRO A 527 14.36 -12.09 16.23
CA PRO A 527 15.68 -11.58 16.56
C PRO A 527 16.51 -12.49 17.43
N GLU A 528 17.82 -12.32 17.34
CA GLU A 528 18.76 -12.97 18.24
C GLU A 528 18.60 -12.47 19.67
N ASN A 529 18.77 -13.38 20.62
CA ASN A 529 18.60 -13.17 22.07
C ASN A 529 17.16 -12.83 22.51
N SER A 530 16.20 -12.80 21.59
CA SER A 530 14.79 -12.56 21.91
C SER A 530 14.16 -13.73 22.67
N SER A 531 13.02 -13.47 23.31
CA SER A 531 12.22 -14.54 23.94
C SER A 531 11.80 -15.62 22.95
N GLY A 532 11.62 -15.26 21.67
CA GLY A 532 11.32 -16.19 20.59
C GLY A 532 12.45 -17.15 20.30
N GLU A 533 13.67 -16.64 20.11
CA GLU A 533 14.84 -17.47 19.88
C GLU A 533 15.12 -18.40 21.08
N LYS A 534 14.97 -17.89 22.31
CA LYS A 534 15.08 -18.72 23.52
C LYS A 534 14.06 -19.87 23.50
N ARG A 535 12.80 -19.55 23.21
CA ARG A 535 11.73 -20.56 23.11
C ARG A 535 11.97 -21.57 21.98
N LEU A 536 12.59 -21.17 20.86
CA LEU A 536 13.00 -22.10 19.80
C LEU A 536 14.12 -23.02 20.28
N ARG A 537 15.12 -22.50 21.01
CA ARG A 537 16.21 -23.32 21.56
C ARG A 537 15.71 -24.35 22.57
N ASP A 538 14.70 -24.00 23.36
CA ASP A 538 14.10 -24.89 24.36
C ASP A 538 13.23 -26.00 23.74
N LEU A 539 13.02 -26.01 22.42
CA LEU A 539 12.25 -27.04 21.74
C LEU A 539 13.04 -28.36 21.69
N THR A 540 12.54 -29.38 22.38
CA THR A 540 13.05 -30.77 22.26
C THR A 540 12.82 -31.32 20.86
N PRO A 541 13.63 -32.28 20.35
CA PRO A 541 13.60 -32.76 18.96
C PRO A 541 12.22 -33.14 18.38
N ASN A 542 11.25 -33.56 19.20
CA ASN A 542 9.86 -33.80 18.80
C ASN A 542 9.00 -32.50 18.75
N PHE A 543 9.55 -31.44 18.17
CA PHE A 543 8.93 -30.10 18.20
C PHE A 543 7.99 -29.84 17.03
N LEU A 544 7.93 -30.73 16.04
CA LEU A 544 7.18 -30.49 14.79
C LEU A 544 5.70 -30.12 15.01
N PRO A 545 4.93 -30.75 15.93
CA PRO A 545 3.56 -30.32 16.23
C PRO A 545 3.49 -28.89 16.81
N GLN A 546 4.56 -28.43 17.46
CA GLN A 546 4.64 -27.11 18.07
C GLN A 546 4.88 -26.02 17.03
N ILE A 547 5.48 -26.32 15.88
CA ILE A 547 5.79 -25.33 14.83
C ILE A 547 4.54 -24.67 14.29
N SER A 548 3.48 -25.45 14.01
CA SER A 548 2.20 -24.89 13.54
C SER A 548 1.56 -24.00 14.60
N LEU A 549 1.67 -24.37 15.88
CA LEU A 549 1.18 -23.57 17.00
C LEU A 549 1.96 -22.25 17.11
N LEU A 550 3.30 -22.29 17.07
CA LEU A 550 4.15 -21.10 17.09
C LEU A 550 3.91 -20.20 15.89
N SER A 551 3.68 -20.78 14.72
CA SER A 551 3.34 -20.08 13.47
C SER A 551 2.05 -19.28 13.59
N ASP A 552 1.02 -19.87 14.19
CA ASP A 552 -0.24 -19.18 14.45
C ASP A 552 -0.11 -18.14 15.58
N GLU A 553 0.61 -18.48 16.64
CA GLU A 553 0.84 -17.60 17.80
C GLU A 553 1.62 -16.34 17.41
N TRP A 554 2.69 -16.50 16.63
CA TRP A 554 3.59 -15.41 16.27
C TRP A 554 3.23 -14.74 14.94
N ASN A 555 2.25 -15.30 14.22
CA ASN A 555 1.88 -14.88 12.87
C ASN A 555 3.07 -14.85 11.89
N ILE A 556 3.97 -15.85 12.01
CA ILE A 556 5.17 -16.02 11.17
C ILE A 556 5.05 -17.34 10.42
N SER A 557 5.55 -17.41 9.18
CA SER A 557 5.46 -18.64 8.38
C SER A 557 6.26 -19.80 8.98
N ASN A 558 5.78 -21.03 8.76
CA ASN A 558 6.48 -22.25 9.21
C ASN A 558 7.92 -22.27 8.68
N ALA A 559 8.14 -21.85 7.44
CA ALA A 559 9.47 -21.80 6.82
C ALA A 559 10.45 -20.92 7.60
N VAL A 560 10.02 -19.73 8.03
CA VAL A 560 10.87 -18.81 8.82
C VAL A 560 11.17 -19.39 10.20
N ILE A 561 10.15 -19.93 10.89
CA ILE A 561 10.33 -20.55 12.21
C ILE A 561 11.30 -21.72 12.12
N MET A 562 11.13 -22.60 11.13
CA MET A 562 11.99 -23.76 10.93
C MET A 562 13.43 -23.37 10.56
N SER A 563 13.60 -22.38 9.67
CA SER A 563 14.92 -21.83 9.32
C SER A 563 15.62 -21.21 10.54
N ARG A 564 14.89 -20.52 11.42
CA ARG A 564 15.46 -19.97 12.65
C ARG A 564 15.78 -21.06 13.67
N LEU A 565 14.91 -22.06 13.81
CA LEU A 565 15.12 -23.18 14.72
C LEU A 565 16.38 -23.97 14.34
N ILE A 566 16.53 -24.37 13.08
CA ILE A 566 17.69 -25.17 12.65
C ILE A 566 19.02 -24.43 12.87
N LYS A 567 19.01 -23.10 12.78
CA LYS A 567 20.20 -22.25 13.02
C LYS A 567 20.48 -21.98 14.50
N THR A 568 19.53 -22.23 15.41
CA THR A 568 19.61 -21.85 16.83
C THR A 568 19.61 -23.01 17.79
N THR A 569 19.22 -24.19 17.31
CA THR A 569 19.28 -25.45 18.06
C THR A 569 20.69 -25.82 18.49
N ASP A 570 20.80 -26.48 19.64
CA ASP A 570 22.03 -26.96 20.25
C ASP A 570 22.34 -28.44 20.00
N TYR A 571 21.51 -29.15 19.23
CA TYR A 571 21.73 -30.54 18.84
C TYR A 571 21.94 -30.71 17.32
N PRO A 572 22.61 -31.81 16.87
CA PRO A 572 22.79 -32.10 15.46
C PRO A 572 21.45 -32.33 14.74
N ALA A 573 21.07 -31.40 13.88
CA ALA A 573 19.91 -31.53 13.00
C ALA A 573 20.17 -30.97 11.59
N GLN A 574 19.43 -31.50 10.61
CA GLN A 574 19.34 -31.02 9.23
C GLN A 574 17.88 -30.95 8.78
N LEU A 575 17.53 -29.85 8.12
CA LEU A 575 16.22 -29.57 7.57
C LEU A 575 16.28 -29.57 6.05
N LEU A 576 15.46 -30.42 5.44
CA LEU A 576 15.27 -30.51 4.00
C LEU A 576 13.85 -30.09 3.65
N MET A 577 13.66 -29.35 2.56
CA MET A 577 12.33 -29.05 2.02
C MET A 577 12.26 -29.46 0.57
N TYR A 578 11.18 -30.16 0.25
CA TYR A 578 10.86 -30.63 -1.08
C TYR A 578 9.61 -29.92 -1.58
N LYS A 579 9.62 -29.49 -2.84
CA LYS A 579 8.44 -29.01 -3.55
C LYS A 579 8.27 -29.84 -4.81
N GLU A 580 7.09 -30.44 -5.00
CA GLU A 580 6.83 -31.35 -6.14
C GLU A 580 7.92 -32.45 -6.28
N ASN A 581 8.41 -32.98 -5.15
CA ASN A 581 9.53 -33.93 -5.03
C ASN A 581 10.93 -33.42 -5.40
N GLU A 582 11.10 -32.14 -5.73
CA GLU A 582 12.43 -31.52 -5.91
C GLU A 582 12.91 -30.88 -4.60
N LEU A 583 14.18 -31.14 -4.22
CA LEU A 583 14.80 -30.51 -3.06
C LEU A 583 15.02 -29.02 -3.35
N ILE A 584 14.31 -28.16 -2.64
CA ILE A 584 14.37 -26.69 -2.81
C ILE A 584 15.10 -25.98 -1.67
N TYR A 585 15.31 -26.65 -0.54
CA TYR A 585 15.97 -26.07 0.63
C TYR A 585 16.67 -27.17 1.43
N ASN A 586 17.90 -26.89 1.85
CA ASN A 586 18.72 -27.77 2.67
C ASN A 586 19.57 -26.90 3.60
N GLU A 587 19.27 -26.95 4.89
CA GLU A 587 20.01 -26.23 5.92
C GLU A 587 20.27 -27.14 7.11
N HIS A 588 21.32 -26.85 7.86
CA HIS A 588 21.70 -27.67 8.98
C HIS A 588 22.18 -26.86 10.17
N SER A 589 22.03 -27.45 11.35
CA SER A 589 22.58 -26.90 12.58
C SER A 589 24.10 -26.84 12.52
N ARG A 590 24.69 -26.01 13.37
CA ARG A 590 26.15 -25.90 13.49
C ARG A 590 26.85 -27.19 13.94
N TYR A 591 26.10 -28.13 14.50
CA TYR A 591 26.60 -29.42 15.01
C TYR A 591 26.38 -30.57 14.02
N TRP A 592 25.69 -30.30 12.91
CA TRP A 592 25.55 -31.25 11.82
C TRP A 592 26.85 -31.28 11.01
N GLY A 593 27.60 -32.38 11.07
CA GLY A 593 28.98 -32.37 10.55
C GLY A 593 30.00 -33.09 11.41
N ASP A 594 29.76 -33.20 12.71
CA ASP A 594 30.66 -33.86 13.67
C ASP A 594 30.52 -35.40 13.57
N PHE A 595 30.58 -35.93 12.34
CA PHE A 595 30.23 -37.29 11.89
C PHE A 595 31.21 -38.40 12.33
N ASN A 596 32.14 -38.14 13.24
CA ASN A 596 33.11 -39.17 13.65
C ASN A 596 32.60 -40.10 14.77
N GLU A 597 31.43 -39.84 15.37
CA GLU A 597 30.96 -40.57 16.55
C GLU A 597 29.58 -41.26 16.41
N TYR A 598 28.87 -41.08 15.29
CA TYR A 598 27.48 -41.57 15.13
C TYR A 598 27.33 -42.47 13.91
N GLU A 599 26.63 -43.61 14.08
CA GLU A 599 26.29 -44.52 12.99
C GLU A 599 24.96 -44.09 12.33
N GLU A 600 24.71 -44.52 11.09
CA GLU A 600 23.47 -44.21 10.33
C GLU A 600 22.18 -44.61 11.09
N LYS A 601 22.28 -45.58 12.01
CA LYS A 601 21.22 -46.04 12.92
C LYS A 601 20.82 -45.02 13.99
N ASP A 602 21.65 -44.02 14.26
CA ASP A 602 21.43 -43.01 15.30
C ASP A 602 20.66 -41.78 14.77
N ILE A 603 20.44 -41.71 13.45
CA ILE A 603 19.70 -40.64 12.78
C ILE A 603 18.21 -40.95 12.83
N SER A 604 17.45 -40.10 13.50
CA SER A 604 15.99 -40.08 13.44
C SER A 604 15.52 -39.19 12.28
N GLU A 605 14.56 -39.66 11.49
CA GLU A 605 13.90 -38.88 10.42
C GLU A 605 12.43 -38.65 10.75
N GLU A 606 12.00 -37.40 10.64
CA GLU A 606 10.58 -37.01 10.71
C GLU A 606 10.19 -36.26 9.44
N THR A 607 9.12 -36.71 8.78
CA THR A 607 8.56 -36.07 7.59
C THR A 607 7.22 -35.44 7.92
N PHE A 608 6.98 -34.22 7.41
CA PHE A 608 5.70 -33.55 7.58
C PHE A 608 5.27 -32.79 6.32
N ASP A 609 4.01 -32.97 5.95
CA ASP A 609 3.37 -32.30 4.83
C ASP A 609 2.62 -31.06 5.33
N VAL A 610 3.15 -29.87 5.03
CA VAL A 610 2.50 -28.60 5.39
C VAL A 610 1.40 -28.24 4.39
N SER A 611 1.54 -28.70 3.15
CA SER A 611 0.56 -28.57 2.08
C SER A 611 0.70 -29.73 1.09
N SER A 612 -0.23 -29.85 0.15
CA SER A 612 -0.15 -30.84 -0.94
C SER A 612 1.04 -30.66 -1.88
N GLU A 613 1.80 -29.56 -1.75
CA GLU A 613 2.88 -29.20 -2.66
C GLU A 613 4.25 -29.15 -2.00
N VAL A 614 4.34 -29.02 -0.66
CA VAL A 614 5.61 -28.85 0.06
C VAL A 614 5.72 -29.81 1.25
N THR A 615 6.74 -30.65 1.20
CA THR A 615 7.10 -31.63 2.23
C THR A 615 8.39 -31.20 2.90
N TYR A 616 8.41 -31.24 4.22
CA TYR A 616 9.60 -30.96 5.00
C TYR A 616 10.09 -32.26 5.64
N LYS A 617 11.41 -32.45 5.64
CA LYS A 617 12.07 -33.55 6.34
C LYS A 617 13.06 -32.99 7.33
N LEU A 618 12.93 -33.40 8.58
CA LEU A 618 13.88 -33.11 9.63
C LEU A 618 14.64 -34.39 9.94
N MET A 619 15.97 -34.33 9.85
CA MET A 619 16.87 -35.36 10.32
C MET A 619 17.56 -34.84 11.57
N TYR A 620 17.64 -35.65 12.62
CA TYR A 620 18.29 -35.26 13.87
C TYR A 620 18.90 -36.47 14.59
N ILE A 621 19.91 -36.22 15.40
CA ILE A 621 20.54 -37.22 16.27
C ILE A 621 19.99 -37.01 17.69
N LYS A 622 19.54 -38.09 18.33
CA LYS A 622 18.92 -38.05 19.66
C LYS A 622 19.91 -37.82 20.79
#